data_AF-A0A2Y9N233-F1
#
_entry.id   AF-A0A2Y9N233-F1
#
_cell.length_a   1.000
_cell.length_b   1.000
_cell.length_c   1.000
_cell.angle_alpha   90.00
_cell.angle_beta   90.00
_cell.angle_gamma   90.00
#
_symmetry.space_group_name_H-M   'P 1'
#
loop_
_entity.id
_entity.type
_entity.pdbx_description
1 polymer ?
#
loop_
_entity_poly.entity_id
_entity_poly.type
_entity_poly.pdbx_seq_one_letter_code
_entity_poly.pdbx_strand_id
1 'polypeptide(L)'
;MASQKGMPSSALRVLEEALGMGSTAAGDTAEAVAAEGAYYLEQVTITEASEDDYEYEEIPDDNYSIPEGEEDLAKAIQMVQEQATDTQILEQKTVLSSKHAVPEAIEDFLCNFLIKMGMTRTLDCFQSEWYELIQKGVTELRGGGHVPDVYTQNMLLENENKILKKELKHYKQAAEYVIF
;
A
#
# COMPACT_ATOMS: atom_id res chain seq x y z
N MET A 1 -47.59 -40.77 -6.01
CA MET A 1 -48.18 -39.46 -5.65
C MET A 1 -47.23 -38.77 -4.69
N ALA A 2 -46.38 -37.86 -5.18
CA ALA A 2 -45.61 -36.93 -4.33
C ALA A 2 -45.34 -35.68 -5.15
N SER A 3 -45.95 -34.57 -4.72
CA SER A 3 -45.79 -33.23 -5.27
C SER A 3 -44.41 -32.67 -4.99
N GLN A 4 -43.79 -32.00 -5.97
CA GLN A 4 -42.87 -30.91 -5.67
C GLN A 4 -43.31 -29.64 -6.42
N LYS A 5 -43.50 -28.63 -5.59
CA LYS A 5 -44.06 -27.31 -5.78
C LYS A 5 -42.96 -26.39 -6.30
N GLY A 6 -43.18 -25.76 -7.46
CA GLY A 6 -42.44 -24.56 -7.88
C GLY A 6 -42.65 -23.45 -6.84
N MET A 7 -41.66 -22.63 -6.51
CA MET A 7 -41.07 -21.49 -7.25
C MET A 7 -40.10 -20.79 -6.24
N PRO A 8 -39.16 -19.90 -6.60
CA PRO A 8 -39.46 -18.75 -7.46
C PRO A 8 -38.37 -18.28 -8.43
N SER A 9 -38.83 -17.96 -9.62
CA SER A 9 -38.19 -17.16 -10.68
C SER A 9 -37.86 -15.70 -10.27
N SER A 10 -37.87 -15.39 -8.97
CA SER A 10 -37.65 -14.04 -8.44
C SER A 10 -36.16 -13.71 -8.34
N ALA A 11 -35.30 -14.69 -8.07
CA ALA A 11 -33.86 -14.45 -7.89
C ALA A 11 -33.17 -14.09 -9.22
N LEU A 12 -33.65 -14.63 -10.34
CA LEU A 12 -33.09 -14.33 -11.66
C LEU A 12 -33.42 -12.93 -12.16
N ARG A 13 -34.63 -12.42 -11.87
CA ARG A 13 -35.01 -11.05 -12.25
C ARG A 13 -34.23 -9.98 -11.49
N VAL A 14 -33.92 -10.21 -10.22
CA VAL A 14 -33.15 -9.27 -9.38
C VAL A 14 -31.70 -9.14 -9.86
N LEU A 15 -31.11 -10.22 -10.40
CA LEU A 15 -29.76 -10.19 -10.95
C LEU A 15 -29.70 -9.52 -12.34
N GLU A 16 -30.75 -9.66 -13.15
CA GLU A 16 -30.84 -9.04 -14.48
C GLU A 16 -30.96 -7.51 -14.40
N GLU A 17 -31.66 -7.00 -13.38
CA GLU A 17 -31.82 -5.56 -13.12
C GLU A 17 -30.54 -4.92 -12.55
N ALA A 18 -29.78 -5.66 -11.72
CA ALA A 18 -28.50 -5.18 -11.15
C ALA A 18 -27.35 -5.11 -12.17
N LEU A 19 -27.43 -5.86 -13.26
CA LEU A 19 -26.38 -5.93 -14.29
C LEU A 19 -26.62 -5.01 -15.49
N GLY A 20 -27.72 -4.25 -15.53
CA GLY A 20 -27.97 -3.26 -16.58
C GLY A 20 -27.92 -3.82 -18.01
N MET A 21 -28.13 -5.13 -18.20
CA MET A 21 -28.10 -5.78 -19.51
C MET A 21 -29.51 -5.83 -20.10
N GLY A 22 -30.07 -4.65 -20.39
CA GLY A 22 -31.24 -4.54 -21.24
C GLY A 22 -30.83 -4.75 -22.71
N SER A 23 -31.03 -5.96 -23.23
CA SER A 23 -31.01 -6.18 -24.69
C SER A 23 -32.12 -5.35 -25.35
N THR A 24 -31.75 -4.22 -25.96
CA THR A 24 -32.61 -3.55 -26.94
C THR A 24 -32.32 -4.14 -28.31
N ALA A 25 -33.13 -5.12 -28.70
CA ALA A 25 -33.28 -5.47 -30.10
C ALA A 25 -34.23 -4.43 -30.74
N ALA A 26 -33.70 -3.57 -31.60
CA ALA A 26 -34.46 -2.93 -32.68
C ALA A 26 -33.49 -2.65 -33.83
N GLY A 27 -33.84 -3.15 -35.01
CA GLY A 27 -33.02 -3.13 -36.22
C GLY A 27 -32.60 -1.74 -36.68
N ASP A 28 -31.45 -1.66 -37.31
CA ASP A 28 -31.39 -1.72 -38.78
C ASP A 28 -29.92 -1.85 -39.19
N THR A 29 -29.59 -2.99 -39.78
CA THR A 29 -28.38 -3.16 -40.57
C THR A 29 -28.59 -2.53 -41.93
N ALA A 30 -27.71 -1.58 -42.25
CA ALA A 30 -27.13 -1.29 -43.56
C ALA A 30 -27.35 0.14 -44.04
N GLU A 31 -26.42 1.02 -43.67
CA GLU A 31 -25.76 1.78 -44.72
C GLU A 31 -24.26 1.80 -44.47
N ALA A 32 -23.55 1.24 -45.44
CA ALA A 32 -22.14 0.97 -45.42
C ALA A 32 -21.33 2.27 -45.52
N VAL A 33 -20.24 2.30 -44.74
CA VAL A 33 -18.90 2.71 -45.17
C VAL A 33 -18.86 3.92 -46.10
N ALA A 34 -18.80 5.12 -45.52
CA ALA A 34 -18.23 6.28 -46.18
C ALA A 34 -17.17 6.91 -45.27
N ALA A 35 -15.93 6.76 -45.73
CA ALA A 35 -14.77 7.61 -45.47
C ALA A 35 -14.23 7.69 -44.02
N GLU A 36 -12.98 7.25 -43.91
CA GLU A 36 -12.04 7.64 -42.86
C GLU A 36 -12.12 9.14 -42.51
N GLY A 37 -11.99 9.44 -41.21
CA GLY A 37 -11.36 10.67 -40.76
C GLY A 37 -12.28 11.85 -40.46
N ALA A 38 -13.29 11.68 -39.60
CA ALA A 38 -13.85 12.81 -38.84
C ALA A 38 -13.42 12.69 -37.38
N TYR A 39 -12.33 13.37 -37.01
CA TYR A 39 -11.92 13.52 -35.61
C TYR A 39 -12.63 14.72 -35.01
N TYR A 40 -13.26 14.53 -33.85
CA TYR A 40 -13.84 15.62 -33.06
C TYR A 40 -12.87 15.98 -31.95
N LEU A 41 -12.51 17.26 -31.85
CA LEU A 41 -11.74 17.78 -30.72
C LEU A 41 -12.72 18.12 -29.59
N GLU A 42 -12.67 17.35 -28.52
CA GLU A 42 -13.37 17.66 -27.28
C GLU A 42 -12.61 18.78 -26.55
N GLN A 43 -13.28 19.90 -26.27
CA GLN A 43 -12.70 20.95 -25.44
C GLN A 43 -12.73 20.49 -23.99
N VAL A 44 -11.60 19.96 -23.51
CA VAL A 44 -11.40 19.68 -22.09
C VAL A 44 -10.81 20.94 -21.43
N THR A 45 -11.62 21.63 -20.64
CA THR A 45 -11.12 22.63 -19.69
C THR A 45 -10.56 21.91 -18.48
N ILE A 46 -9.24 21.94 -18.30
CA ILE A 46 -8.58 21.46 -17.09
C ILE A 46 -8.93 22.46 -15.97
N THR A 47 -9.93 22.13 -15.15
CA THR A 47 -10.16 22.81 -13.86
C THR A 47 -9.39 22.06 -12.78
N GLU A 48 -8.08 21.96 -12.93
CA GLU A 48 -7.18 21.55 -11.87
C GLU A 48 -6.45 22.81 -11.41
N ALA A 49 -7.08 23.54 -10.49
CA ALA A 49 -6.30 24.29 -9.49
C ALA A 49 -5.79 23.26 -8.47
N SER A 50 -4.97 22.32 -8.93
CA SER A 50 -4.34 21.32 -8.08
C SER A 50 -3.06 21.91 -7.50
N GLU A 51 -3.07 22.08 -6.18
CA GLU A 51 -1.90 22.05 -5.30
C GLU A 51 -0.85 23.15 -5.54
N ASP A 52 -1.21 24.41 -5.24
CA ASP A 52 -0.22 25.47 -4.96
C ASP A 52 0.18 25.50 -3.46
N ASP A 53 -0.26 24.51 -2.67
CA ASP A 53 0.12 24.32 -1.26
C ASP A 53 1.37 23.43 -1.13
N TYR A 54 2.29 23.48 -2.11
CA TYR A 54 3.62 22.94 -1.88
C TYR A 54 4.35 23.88 -0.90
N GLU A 55 4.41 23.46 0.36
CA GLU A 55 5.23 24.11 1.38
C GLU A 55 6.71 23.98 0.97
N TYR A 56 7.27 25.05 0.40
CA TYR A 56 8.68 25.11 0.07
C TYR A 56 9.51 25.01 1.36
N GLU A 57 10.43 24.05 1.41
CA GLU A 57 11.44 24.03 2.48
C GLU A 57 12.34 25.26 2.34
N GLU A 58 12.43 26.04 3.42
CA GLU A 58 13.39 27.14 3.53
C GLU A 58 14.79 26.54 3.55
N ILE A 59 15.50 26.66 2.42
CA ILE A 59 16.91 26.32 2.34
C ILE A 59 17.67 27.33 3.21
N PRO A 60 18.65 26.89 4.03
CA PRO A 60 19.47 27.81 4.81
C PRO A 60 20.03 28.90 3.89
N ASP A 61 19.79 30.14 4.28
CA ASP A 61 20.26 31.31 3.55
C ASP A 61 21.79 31.37 3.72
N ASP A 62 22.53 30.79 2.77
CA ASP A 62 24.01 30.81 2.71
C ASP A 62 24.53 32.21 2.34
N ASN A 63 23.89 33.28 2.83
CA ASN A 63 24.35 34.64 2.64
C ASN A 63 25.47 34.97 3.63
N TYR A 64 26.61 34.29 3.49
CA TYR A 64 27.82 34.57 4.25
C TYR A 64 28.61 35.67 3.57
N SER A 65 28.16 36.91 3.74
CA SER A 65 29.01 38.06 3.47
C SER A 65 30.12 38.08 4.52
N ILE A 66 31.35 37.77 4.13
CA ILE A 66 32.53 37.97 4.98
C ILE A 66 32.61 39.47 5.29
N PRO A 67 32.64 39.88 6.58
CA PRO A 67 32.77 41.28 6.94
C PRO A 67 34.05 41.86 6.31
N GLU A 68 33.91 42.95 5.56
CA GLU A 68 35.03 43.63 4.90
C GLU A 68 36.01 44.13 5.98
N GLY A 69 37.20 43.52 6.05
CA GLY A 69 38.21 43.79 7.09
C GLY A 69 38.75 42.56 7.83
N GLU A 70 38.22 41.35 7.58
CA GLU A 70 38.67 40.10 8.21
C GLU A 70 39.32 39.10 7.22
N GLU A 71 40.09 39.60 6.26
CA GLU A 71 40.82 38.80 5.26
C GLU A 71 42.13 38.17 5.83
N ASP A 72 42.04 37.36 6.88
CA ASP A 72 43.17 36.57 7.39
C ASP A 72 42.97 35.07 7.07
N LEU A 73 43.97 34.43 6.45
CA LEU A 73 43.93 33.01 6.05
C LEU A 73 43.65 32.11 7.25
N ALA A 74 44.20 32.43 8.42
CA ALA A 74 43.97 31.65 9.63
C ALA A 74 42.48 31.67 10.05
N LYS A 75 41.83 32.82 9.89
CA LYS A 75 40.42 33.02 10.23
C LYS A 75 39.50 32.32 9.24
N ALA A 76 39.83 32.35 7.96
CA ALA A 76 39.10 31.60 6.92
C ALA A 76 39.14 30.09 7.18
N ILE A 77 40.30 29.54 7.56
CA ILE A 77 40.45 28.12 7.91
C ILE A 77 39.62 27.78 9.16
N GLN A 78 39.64 28.66 10.17
CA GLN A 78 38.84 28.48 11.38
C GLN A 78 37.34 28.46 11.07
N MET A 79 36.84 29.40 10.27
CA MET A 79 35.42 29.45 9.88
C MET A 79 35.00 28.19 9.11
N VAL A 80 35.82 27.70 8.18
CA VAL A 80 35.54 26.45 7.45
C VAL A 80 35.51 25.24 8.40
N GLN A 81 36.40 25.20 9.39
CA GLN A 81 36.44 24.13 10.37
C GLN A 81 35.24 24.16 11.32
N GLU A 82 34.84 25.36 11.78
CA GLU A 82 33.65 25.57 12.60
C GLU A 82 32.39 25.19 11.81
N GLN A 83 32.28 25.62 10.55
CA GLN A 83 31.19 25.24 9.65
C GLN A 83 31.09 23.72 9.45
N ALA A 84 32.21 23.04 9.20
CA ALA A 84 32.23 21.58 9.07
C ALA A 84 31.79 20.85 10.35
N THR A 85 32.01 21.48 11.50
CA THR A 85 31.60 20.94 12.80
C THR A 85 30.11 21.18 13.03
N ASP A 86 29.61 22.37 12.73
CA ASP A 86 28.20 22.73 12.85
C ASP A 86 27.32 21.93 11.88
N THR A 87 27.76 21.71 10.64
CA THR A 87 27.04 20.84 9.69
C THR A 87 27.00 19.41 10.19
N GLN A 88 28.11 18.88 10.72
CA GLN A 88 28.14 17.54 11.31
C GLN A 88 27.23 17.41 12.53
N ILE A 89 27.16 18.43 13.40
CA ILE A 89 26.24 18.46 14.55
C ILE A 89 24.78 18.54 14.09
N LEU A 90 24.50 19.35 13.07
CA LEU A 90 23.17 19.51 12.51
C LEU A 90 22.71 18.20 11.86
N GLU A 91 23.55 17.57 11.05
CA GLU A 91 23.30 16.24 10.46
C GLU A 91 23.05 15.18 11.54
N GLN A 92 23.84 15.14 12.61
CA GLN A 92 23.60 14.21 13.73
C GLN A 92 22.27 14.45 14.45
N LYS A 93 21.79 15.70 14.49
CA LYS A 93 20.53 16.07 15.15
C LYS A 93 19.31 15.94 14.24
N THR A 94 19.47 16.14 12.93
CA THR A 94 18.42 15.99 11.90
C THR A 94 18.29 14.57 11.38
N VAL A 95 19.21 13.66 11.71
CA VAL A 95 18.94 12.21 11.69
C VAL A 95 17.98 11.88 12.84
N LEU A 96 16.76 12.40 12.76
CA LEU A 96 15.62 11.60 13.12
C LEU A 96 15.70 10.40 12.19
N SER A 97 16.40 9.36 12.67
CA SER A 97 16.27 8.01 12.16
C SER A 97 14.79 7.88 11.81
N SER A 98 14.47 7.76 10.52
CA SER A 98 13.16 7.35 10.07
C SER A 98 12.97 6.03 10.78
N LYS A 99 12.36 6.09 11.98
CA LYS A 99 12.26 4.97 12.90
C LYS A 99 11.40 4.01 12.14
N HIS A 100 12.06 3.09 11.44
CA HIS A 100 11.40 1.95 10.84
C HIS A 100 10.75 1.27 12.03
N ALA A 101 9.44 1.48 12.18
CA ALA A 101 8.72 1.07 13.36
C ALA A 101 8.94 -0.43 13.46
N VAL A 102 9.65 -0.86 14.51
CA VAL A 102 9.92 -2.28 14.73
C VAL A 102 8.56 -2.96 14.69
N PRO A 103 8.33 -3.92 13.77
CA PRO A 103 7.04 -4.55 13.62
C PRO A 103 6.54 -5.06 14.98
N GLU A 104 5.31 -4.70 15.36
CA GLU A 104 4.77 -5.10 16.66
C GLU A 104 4.65 -6.63 16.72
N ALA A 105 4.98 -7.24 17.86
CA ALA A 105 4.64 -8.64 18.07
C ALA A 105 3.11 -8.80 18.05
N ILE A 106 2.60 -9.93 17.52
CA ILE A 106 1.15 -10.18 17.48
C ILE A 106 0.51 -10.09 18.87
N GLU A 107 1.22 -10.57 19.90
CA GLU A 107 0.78 -10.49 21.30
C GLU A 107 0.56 -9.03 21.74
N ASP A 108 1.53 -8.16 21.48
CA ASP A 108 1.47 -6.75 21.84
C ASP A 108 0.33 -6.05 21.08
N PHE A 109 0.20 -6.32 19.78
CA PHE A 109 -0.87 -5.76 18.96
C PHE A 109 -2.26 -6.13 19.51
N LEU A 110 -2.47 -7.40 19.83
CA LEU A 110 -3.75 -7.86 20.39
C LEU A 110 -4.01 -7.28 21.77
N CYS A 111 -3.01 -7.27 22.66
CA CYS A 111 -3.16 -6.66 23.98
C CYS A 111 -3.49 -5.17 23.88
N ASN A 112 -2.76 -4.43 23.05
CA ASN A 112 -2.99 -3.01 22.81
C ASN A 112 -4.39 -2.75 22.23
N PHE A 113 -4.84 -3.59 21.29
CA PHE A 113 -6.18 -3.52 20.72
C PHE A 113 -7.25 -3.73 21.79
N LEU A 114 -7.15 -4.79 22.60
CA LEU A 114 -8.12 -5.10 23.63
C LEU A 114 -8.18 -4.01 24.71
N ILE A 115 -7.03 -3.44 25.10
CA ILE A 115 -6.93 -2.31 26.03
C ILE A 115 -7.62 -1.08 25.43
N LYS A 116 -7.27 -0.71 24.19
CA LYS A 116 -7.81 0.48 23.50
C LYS A 116 -9.33 0.39 23.32
N MET A 117 -9.86 -0.81 23.11
CA MET A 117 -11.29 -1.06 22.97
C MET A 117 -12.01 -1.26 24.31
N GLY A 118 -11.30 -1.20 25.46
CA GLY A 118 -11.89 -1.37 26.79
C GLY A 118 -12.38 -2.79 27.09
N MET A 119 -11.91 -3.80 26.35
CA MET A 119 -12.35 -5.19 26.47
C MET A 119 -11.55 -5.95 27.54
N THR A 120 -11.60 -5.47 28.79
CA THR A 120 -10.76 -5.97 29.89
C THR A 120 -10.99 -7.44 30.22
N ARG A 121 -12.23 -7.93 30.20
CA ARG A 121 -12.53 -9.35 30.45
C ARG A 121 -11.94 -10.26 29.38
N THR A 122 -11.98 -9.83 28.11
CA THR A 122 -11.40 -10.57 26.99
C THR A 122 -9.88 -10.57 27.06
N LEU A 123 -9.29 -9.44 27.47
CA LEU A 123 -7.85 -9.34 27.71
C LEU A 123 -7.39 -10.32 28.80
N ASP A 124 -8.10 -10.37 29.94
CA ASP A 124 -7.75 -11.26 31.05
C ASP A 124 -7.79 -12.74 30.64
N CYS A 125 -8.84 -13.14 29.89
CA CYS A 125 -8.93 -14.49 29.34
C CYS A 125 -7.80 -14.77 28.35
N PHE A 126 -7.57 -13.86 27.39
CA PHE A 126 -6.52 -14.01 26.38
C PHE A 126 -5.14 -14.18 27.00
N GLN A 127 -4.77 -13.32 27.96
CA GLN A 127 -3.48 -13.39 28.63
C GLN A 127 -3.32 -14.70 29.40
N SER A 128 -4.37 -15.17 30.08
CA SER A 128 -4.34 -16.43 30.83
C SER A 128 -4.09 -17.63 29.90
N GLU A 129 -4.84 -17.71 28.79
CA GLU A 129 -4.67 -18.77 27.78
C GLU A 129 -3.31 -18.71 27.10
N TRP A 130 -2.84 -17.50 26.78
CA TRP A 130 -1.55 -17.26 26.14
C TRP A 130 -0.38 -17.71 27.03
N TYR A 131 -0.37 -17.33 28.31
CA TYR A 131 0.64 -17.78 29.26
C TYR A 131 0.59 -19.29 29.51
N GLU A 132 -0.60 -19.89 29.52
CA GLU A 132 -0.75 -21.35 29.61
C GLU A 132 -0.13 -22.03 28.38
N LEU A 133 -0.34 -21.51 27.18
CA LEU A 133 0.25 -22.04 25.94
C LEU A 133 1.79 -21.92 25.93
N ILE A 134 2.31 -20.80 26.43
CA ILE A 134 3.76 -20.60 26.59
C ILE A 134 4.33 -21.64 27.56
N GLN A 135 3.69 -21.84 28.72
CA GLN A 135 4.14 -22.81 29.74
C GLN A 135 4.12 -24.25 29.23
N LYS A 136 3.15 -24.60 28.38
CA LYS A 136 3.06 -25.90 27.73
C LYS A 136 4.12 -26.10 26.63
N GLY A 137 4.93 -25.09 26.34
CA GLY A 137 6.03 -25.18 25.38
C GLY A 137 5.58 -25.16 23.92
N VAL A 138 4.41 -24.58 23.63
CA VAL A 138 3.98 -24.34 22.24
C VAL A 138 4.80 -23.17 21.67
N THR A 139 6.05 -23.47 21.30
CA THR A 139 7.06 -22.50 20.84
C THR A 139 6.72 -21.87 19.50
N GLU A 140 5.89 -22.52 18.68
CA GLU A 140 5.43 -21.99 17.39
C GLU A 140 4.66 -20.68 17.53
N LEU A 141 3.97 -20.48 18.66
CA LEU A 141 3.19 -19.27 18.91
C LEU A 141 4.07 -18.07 19.32
N ARG A 142 5.17 -18.34 20.03
CA ARG A 142 6.17 -17.32 20.41
C ARG A 142 7.02 -16.88 19.21
N GLY A 143 7.10 -17.73 18.19
CA GLY A 143 7.64 -17.41 16.87
C GLY A 143 6.57 -16.90 15.89
N GLY A 144 5.31 -16.78 16.32
CA GLY A 144 4.23 -16.19 15.55
C GLY A 144 4.63 -14.76 15.21
N GLY A 145 5.01 -14.57 13.94
CA GLY A 145 5.81 -13.44 13.50
C GLY A 145 5.21 -12.08 13.85
N HIS A 146 6.01 -11.04 13.67
CA HIS A 146 5.52 -9.69 13.85
C HIS A 146 4.36 -9.37 12.91
N VAL A 147 3.46 -8.47 13.31
CA VAL A 147 2.37 -7.98 12.47
C VAL A 147 3.00 -7.32 11.23
N PRO A 148 2.83 -7.89 10.03
CA PRO A 148 3.39 -7.30 8.82
C PRO A 148 2.66 -5.99 8.53
N ASP A 149 3.39 -4.98 8.07
CA ASP A 149 2.73 -3.84 7.47
C ASP A 149 2.05 -4.26 6.14
N VAL A 150 1.06 -3.48 5.72
CA VAL A 150 0.27 -3.76 4.51
C VAL A 150 1.17 -3.87 3.27
N TYR A 151 2.24 -3.06 3.23
CA TYR A 151 3.22 -3.08 2.15
C TYR A 151 3.96 -4.41 2.06
N THR A 152 4.46 -4.92 3.18
CA THR A 152 5.17 -6.20 3.29
C THR A 152 4.24 -7.34 2.92
N GLN A 153 2.98 -7.30 3.36
CA GLN A 153 1.99 -8.29 2.98
C GLN A 153 1.74 -8.29 1.46
N ASN A 154 1.57 -7.12 0.86
CA ASN A 154 1.39 -6.99 -0.60
C ASN A 154 2.61 -7.49 -1.36
N MET A 155 3.82 -7.12 -0.94
CA MET A 155 5.07 -7.58 -1.56
C MET A 155 5.20 -9.11 -1.52
N LEU A 156 4.86 -9.74 -0.39
CA LEU A 156 4.90 -11.21 -0.25
C LEU A 156 3.87 -11.88 -1.19
N LEU A 157 2.64 -11.38 -1.22
CA LEU A 157 1.56 -11.89 -2.09
C LEU A 157 1.89 -11.73 -3.58
N GLU A 158 2.52 -10.61 -3.97
CA GLU A 158 2.95 -10.38 -5.34
C GLU A 158 4.04 -11.37 -5.77
N ASN A 159 5.00 -11.66 -4.88
CA ASN A 159 6.05 -12.63 -5.16
C ASN A 159 5.48 -14.05 -5.30
N GLU A 160 4.57 -14.45 -4.39
CA GLU A 160 3.89 -15.74 -4.48
C GLU A 160 3.10 -15.86 -5.78
N ASN A 161 2.31 -14.85 -6.14
CA ASN A 161 1.58 -14.80 -7.41
C ASN A 161 2.52 -14.95 -8.61
N LYS A 162 3.69 -14.31 -8.59
CA LYS A 162 4.68 -14.41 -9.66
C LYS A 162 5.22 -15.83 -9.79
N ILE A 163 5.51 -16.50 -8.67
CA ILE A 163 5.96 -17.89 -8.64
C ILE A 163 4.87 -18.81 -9.19
N LEU A 164 3.65 -18.72 -8.65
CA LEU A 164 2.51 -19.54 -9.08
C LEU A 164 2.21 -19.37 -10.57
N LYS A 165 2.25 -18.13 -11.09
CA LYS A 165 2.08 -17.88 -12.54
C LYS A 165 3.17 -18.55 -13.37
N LYS A 166 4.42 -18.54 -12.90
CA LYS A 166 5.53 -19.21 -13.58
C LYS A 166 5.36 -20.72 -13.59
N GLU A 167 5.01 -21.32 -12.45
CA GLU A 167 4.75 -22.76 -12.33
C GLU A 167 3.58 -23.19 -13.20
N LEU A 168 2.48 -22.43 -13.19
CA LEU A 168 1.31 -22.68 -14.04
C LEU A 168 1.69 -22.67 -15.52
N LYS A 169 2.50 -21.71 -15.96
CA LYS A 169 3.02 -21.68 -17.35
C LYS A 169 3.84 -22.94 -17.66
N HIS A 170 4.68 -23.36 -16.72
CA HIS A 170 5.52 -24.55 -16.86
C HIS A 170 4.68 -25.83 -16.97
N TYR A 171 3.66 -25.98 -16.13
CA TYR A 171 2.73 -27.11 -16.17
C TYR A 171 1.92 -27.15 -17.46
N LYS A 172 1.42 -26.00 -17.94
CA LYS A 172 0.73 -25.90 -19.22
C LYS A 172 1.62 -26.38 -20.37
N GLN A 173 2.85 -25.90 -20.41
CA GLN A 173 3.81 -26.29 -21.44
C GLN A 173 4.13 -27.78 -21.37
N ALA A 174 4.34 -28.35 -20.18
CA ALA A 174 4.57 -29.78 -20.02
C ALA A 174 3.36 -30.63 -20.48
N ALA A 175 2.14 -30.21 -20.15
CA ALA A 175 0.93 -30.89 -20.60
C ALA A 175 0.78 -30.86 -22.14
N GLU A 176 1.16 -29.76 -22.77
CA GLU A 176 1.15 -29.62 -24.24
C GLU A 176 2.17 -30.57 -24.92
N TYR A 177 3.31 -30.86 -24.28
CA TYR A 177 4.30 -31.82 -24.78
C TYR A 177 3.94 -33.30 -24.55
N VAL A 178 2.96 -33.60 -23.69
CA VAL A 178 2.57 -34.98 -23.31
C VAL A 178 1.41 -35.52 -24.17
N ILE A 179 0.80 -34.70 -25.04
CA ILE A 179 -0.34 -35.09 -25.90
C ILE A 179 0.12 -35.58 -27.31
N PHE A 180 1.28 -36.22 -27.42
CA PHE A 180 1.72 -36.96 -28.62
C PHE A 180 1.96 -38.43 -28.30
#